data_AF-A0ABD5WBF7-F1
#
_entry.id   AF-A0ABD5WBF7-F1
#
_cell.length_a   1.000
_cell.length_b   1.000
_cell.length_c   1.000
_cell.angle_alpha   90.00
_cell.angle_beta   90.00
_cell.angle_gamma   90.00
#
_symmetry.space_group_name_H-M   'P 1'
#
loop_
_entity.id
_entity.type
_entity.pdbx_description
1 polymer ?
#
loop_
_entity_poly.entity_id
_entity_poly.type
_entity_poly.pdbx_seq_one_letter_code
_entity_poly.pdbx_strand_id
1 'polypeptide(L)'
;MVHRRTASLLAVLGLLAVASVVAGAAVDAPPTATFTNEAGTTYRVTAFAVADTREASLTNVRVTDLDGERRPTTVGELRWPARYRSVELADDGLDARRIRVAPGEETTVTVGTWEPGDVTVFLVEELRGNETVARARIESCPQRQQEHGLTFETGGGSGYSTCASSLDWLPS
;
A
#
# COMPACT_ATOMS: atom_id res chain seq x y z
N MET A 1 57.97 -0.91 19.58
CA MET A 1 57.07 -1.44 18.53
C MET A 1 55.92 -2.22 19.16
N VAL A 2 54.91 -1.53 19.69
CA VAL A 2 53.60 -2.09 20.07
C VAL A 2 52.59 -0.94 19.94
N HIS A 3 51.35 -1.23 19.57
CA HIS A 3 50.20 -0.32 19.32
C HIS A 3 49.78 -0.10 17.86
N ARG A 4 50.00 -1.09 16.99
CA ARG A 4 49.21 -1.28 15.76
C ARG A 4 47.93 -2.12 15.98
N ARG A 5 47.37 -2.16 17.19
CA ARG A 5 46.25 -3.09 17.53
C ARG A 5 45.01 -2.45 18.17
N THR A 6 44.81 -1.15 18.01
CA THR A 6 43.66 -0.44 18.61
C THR A 6 42.78 0.29 17.58
N ALA A 7 43.00 0.08 16.28
CA ALA A 7 42.19 0.71 15.23
C ALA A 7 41.04 -0.18 14.70
N SER A 8 40.91 -1.42 15.18
CA SER A 8 39.98 -2.41 14.59
C SER A 8 38.70 -2.64 15.40
N LEU A 9 38.55 -1.99 16.56
CA LEU A 9 37.38 -2.18 17.44
C LEU A 9 36.28 -1.12 17.28
N LEU A 10 36.55 -0.03 16.54
CA LEU A 10 35.57 1.03 16.28
C LEU A 10 34.75 0.83 14.99
N ALA A 11 35.12 -0.13 14.14
CA ALA A 11 34.39 -0.41 12.89
C ALA A 11 33.19 -1.36 13.06
N VAL A 12 33.09 -2.07 14.20
CA VAL A 12 32.00 -3.03 14.45
C VAL A 12 30.83 -2.41 15.22
N LEU A 13 31.03 -1.27 15.90
CA LEU A 13 29.95 -0.53 16.59
C LEU A 13 29.18 0.46 15.70
N GLY A 14 29.55 0.60 14.43
CA GLY A 14 28.90 1.56 13.50
C GLY A 14 27.68 1.01 12.75
N LEU A 15 27.37 -0.28 12.86
CA LEU A 15 26.36 -0.95 12.04
C LEU A 15 25.00 -1.19 12.74
N LEU A 16 24.81 -0.66 13.95
CA LEU A 16 23.57 -0.83 14.73
C LEU A 16 22.76 0.47 14.92
N ALA A 17 23.06 1.52 14.16
CA ALA A 17 22.51 2.85 14.39
C ALA A 17 21.50 3.31 13.34
N VAL A 18 20.43 2.54 13.05
CA VAL A 18 19.15 3.11 12.57
C VAL A 18 17.98 2.21 13.00
N ALA A 19 17.70 2.15 14.30
CA ALA A 19 16.40 1.74 14.81
C ALA A 19 15.98 2.71 15.91
N SER A 20 15.91 3.99 15.55
CA SER A 20 15.25 5.01 16.35
C SER A 20 13.74 4.79 16.20
N VAL A 21 13.20 3.86 16.99
CA VAL A 21 11.76 3.70 17.17
C VAL A 21 11.27 4.98 17.82
N VAL A 22 10.53 5.79 17.05
CA VAL A 22 9.83 6.98 17.52
C VAL A 22 8.66 6.51 18.38
N ALA A 23 8.95 6.07 19.60
CA ALA A 23 7.96 5.74 20.60
C ALA A 23 7.38 7.05 21.17
N GLY A 24 6.36 7.62 20.53
CA GLY A 24 5.67 8.78 21.08
C GLY A 24 4.68 9.53 20.19
N ALA A 25 4.61 9.26 18.88
CA ALA A 25 3.74 10.01 17.96
C ALA A 25 2.59 9.19 17.32
N ALA A 26 2.43 7.91 17.68
CA ALA A 26 1.74 6.94 16.82
C ALA A 26 0.26 6.65 17.18
N VAL A 27 -0.42 7.48 17.97
CA VAL A 27 -1.82 7.15 18.34
C VAL A 27 -2.80 7.48 17.20
N ASP A 28 -2.45 8.38 16.28
CA ASP A 28 -3.26 8.79 15.12
C ASP A 28 -2.43 8.93 13.83
N ALA A 29 -1.38 8.10 13.68
CA ALA A 29 -0.57 8.10 12.47
C ALA A 29 -1.38 7.51 11.28
N PRO A 30 -1.30 8.09 10.09
CA PRO A 30 -1.93 7.51 8.90
C PRO A 30 -1.41 6.09 8.61
N PRO A 31 -2.23 5.23 7.98
CA PRO A 31 -1.84 3.87 7.65
C PRO A 31 -0.56 3.81 6.84
N THR A 32 0.25 2.78 7.10
CA THR A 32 1.36 2.42 6.20
C THR A 32 0.94 1.24 5.33
N ALA A 33 1.42 1.21 4.09
CA ALA A 33 1.19 0.14 3.15
C ALA A 33 2.52 -0.32 2.54
N THR A 34 2.84 -1.59 2.70
CA THR A 34 4.01 -2.24 2.10
C THR A 34 3.57 -3.06 0.90
N PHE A 35 4.26 -2.87 -0.22
CA PHE A 35 4.01 -3.57 -1.47
C PHE A 35 5.27 -4.35 -1.86
N THR A 36 5.13 -5.67 -1.97
CA THR A 36 6.23 -6.57 -2.35
C THR A 36 5.89 -7.19 -3.70
N ASN A 37 6.79 -7.11 -4.68
CA ASN A 37 6.56 -7.69 -6.00
C ASN A 37 7.50 -8.86 -6.28
N GLU A 38 6.95 -10.07 -6.21
CA GLU A 38 7.66 -11.32 -6.51
C GLU A 38 7.40 -11.80 -7.95
N ALA A 39 6.56 -11.08 -8.70
CA ALA A 39 6.25 -11.39 -10.09
C ALA A 39 7.30 -10.81 -11.06
N GLY A 40 7.32 -11.34 -12.29
CA GLY A 40 8.18 -10.86 -13.38
C GLY A 40 7.69 -9.58 -14.08
N THR A 41 6.62 -8.96 -13.59
CA THR A 41 5.93 -7.82 -14.21
C THR A 41 5.90 -6.63 -13.25
N THR A 42 5.86 -5.39 -13.76
CA THR A 42 5.72 -4.21 -12.91
C THR A 42 4.26 -4.03 -12.49
N TYR A 43 4.03 -3.65 -11.24
CA TYR A 43 2.71 -3.24 -10.76
C TYR A 43 2.66 -1.73 -10.57
N ARG A 44 1.48 -1.15 -10.80
CA ARG A 44 1.14 0.21 -10.41
C ARG A 44 0.03 0.15 -9.38
N VAL A 45 0.23 0.81 -8.24
CA VAL A 45 -0.74 0.88 -7.16
C VAL A 45 -1.14 2.34 -6.96
N THR A 46 -2.44 2.60 -6.85
CA THR A 46 -2.96 3.88 -6.34
C THR A 46 -3.65 3.61 -5.01
N ALA A 47 -3.13 4.19 -3.93
CA ALA A 47 -3.61 4.06 -2.56
C ALA A 47 -4.27 5.35 -2.09
N PHE A 48 -5.45 5.29 -1.48
CA PHE A 48 -6.14 6.46 -0.91
C PHE A 48 -7.07 6.01 0.23
N ALA A 49 -7.46 6.95 1.09
CA ALA A 49 -8.41 6.72 2.17
C ALA A 49 -9.77 7.37 1.87
N VAL A 50 -10.84 6.80 2.41
CA VAL A 50 -12.23 7.31 2.35
C VAL A 50 -12.97 6.93 3.63
N ALA A 51 -14.08 7.62 3.93
CA ALA A 51 -14.71 7.54 5.25
C ALA A 51 -15.18 6.13 5.65
N ASP A 52 -15.70 5.35 4.70
CA ASP A 52 -16.17 4.00 4.99
C ASP A 52 -16.21 3.08 3.75
N THR A 53 -16.53 1.80 3.97
CA THR A 53 -16.62 0.79 2.89
C THR A 53 -17.70 1.09 1.83
N ARG A 54 -18.75 1.83 2.18
CA ARG A 54 -19.80 2.24 1.25
C ARG A 54 -19.27 3.34 0.36
N GLU A 55 -18.64 4.36 0.93
CA GLU A 55 -17.96 5.41 0.18
C GLU A 55 -16.90 4.81 -0.75
N ALA A 56 -16.05 3.91 -0.23
CA ALA A 56 -15.07 3.18 -1.01
C ALA A 56 -15.69 2.46 -2.20
N SER A 57 -16.82 1.78 -2.03
CA SER A 57 -17.48 1.05 -3.12
C SER A 57 -18.10 1.98 -4.17
N LEU A 58 -18.48 3.20 -3.77
CA LEU A 58 -19.10 4.21 -4.63
C LEU A 58 -18.10 5.19 -5.24
N THR A 59 -16.82 5.15 -4.84
CA THR A 59 -15.77 6.00 -5.40
C THR A 59 -15.67 5.79 -6.91
N ASN A 60 -15.78 6.89 -7.65
CA ASN A 60 -15.76 6.88 -9.11
C ASN A 60 -14.35 6.65 -9.63
N VAL A 61 -14.25 5.78 -10.63
CA VAL A 61 -13.01 5.53 -11.38
C VAL A 61 -13.30 5.50 -12.87
N ARG A 62 -12.28 5.77 -13.67
CA ARG A 62 -12.32 5.60 -15.13
C ARG A 62 -11.50 4.38 -15.49
N VAL A 63 -12.09 3.48 -16.27
CA VAL A 63 -11.39 2.34 -16.84
C VAL A 63 -11.22 2.51 -18.33
N THR A 64 -10.15 1.93 -18.86
CA THR A 64 -9.99 1.74 -20.30
C THR A 64 -10.17 0.26 -20.59
N ASP A 65 -11.11 -0.12 -21.45
CA ASP A 65 -11.34 -1.51 -21.81
C ASP A 65 -10.29 -2.04 -22.81
N LEU A 66 -10.42 -3.31 -23.20
CA LEU A 66 -9.49 -3.96 -24.14
C LEU A 66 -9.57 -3.36 -25.55
N ASP A 67 -10.66 -2.70 -25.92
CA ASP A 67 -10.81 -2.03 -27.22
C ASP A 67 -10.24 -0.60 -27.19
N GLY A 68 -9.88 -0.10 -26.00
CA GLY A 68 -9.34 1.24 -25.80
C GLY A 68 -10.41 2.27 -25.44
N GLU A 69 -11.66 1.85 -25.24
CA GLU A 69 -12.75 2.73 -24.88
C GLU A 69 -12.70 3.07 -23.39
N ARG A 70 -12.88 4.35 -23.08
CA ARG A 70 -12.89 4.85 -21.71
C ARG A 70 -14.31 4.88 -21.15
N ARG A 71 -14.51 4.27 -19.99
CA ARG A 71 -15.83 4.18 -19.35
C ARG A 71 -15.76 4.56 -17.87
N PRO A 72 -16.73 5.31 -17.34
CA PRO A 72 -16.88 5.48 -15.90
C PRO A 72 -17.38 4.18 -15.28
N THR A 73 -16.93 3.89 -14.06
CA THR A 73 -17.36 2.77 -13.21
C THR A 73 -17.07 3.14 -11.75
N THR A 74 -17.24 2.20 -10.83
CA THR A 74 -16.90 2.40 -9.41
C THR A 74 -15.88 1.36 -8.95
N VAL A 75 -15.19 1.67 -7.85
CA VAL A 75 -14.30 0.72 -7.16
C VAL A 75 -15.03 -0.58 -6.81
N GLY A 76 -16.29 -0.52 -6.41
CA GLY A 76 -17.10 -1.70 -6.08
C GLY A 76 -17.26 -2.67 -7.25
N GLU A 77 -17.37 -2.15 -8.47
CA GLU A 77 -17.44 -2.95 -9.71
C GLU A 77 -16.08 -3.55 -10.12
N LEU A 78 -14.97 -3.00 -9.61
CA LEU A 78 -13.59 -3.49 -9.82
C LEU A 78 -13.11 -4.51 -8.79
N ARG A 79 -13.95 -4.86 -7.81
CA ARG A 79 -13.59 -5.82 -6.76
C ARG A 79 -13.36 -7.23 -7.31
N TRP A 80 -13.95 -7.54 -8.46
CA TRP A 80 -13.70 -8.77 -9.21
C TRP A 80 -12.73 -8.50 -10.35
N PRO A 81 -11.77 -9.40 -10.61
CA PRO A 81 -10.80 -9.22 -11.68
C PRO A 81 -11.53 -9.16 -13.02
N ALA A 82 -11.58 -7.96 -13.60
CA ALA A 82 -12.04 -7.70 -14.94
C ALA A 82 -10.85 -7.28 -15.80
N ARG A 83 -10.88 -7.64 -17.08
CA ARG A 83 -9.80 -7.34 -18.02
C ARG A 83 -9.92 -5.90 -18.52
N TYR A 84 -9.36 -4.95 -17.77
CA TYR A 84 -9.25 -3.54 -18.17
C TYR A 84 -7.79 -3.16 -18.42
N ARG A 85 -7.50 -2.44 -19.50
CA ARG A 85 -6.17 -1.91 -19.84
C ARG A 85 -5.65 -0.89 -18.83
N SER A 86 -6.53 -0.20 -18.11
CA SER A 86 -6.11 0.68 -17.02
C SER A 86 -7.28 1.05 -16.13
N VAL A 87 -6.96 1.51 -14.92
CA VAL A 87 -7.87 2.19 -14.01
C VAL A 87 -7.24 3.49 -13.53
N GLU A 88 -8.06 4.53 -13.47
CA GLU A 88 -7.69 5.85 -12.98
C GLU A 88 -8.74 6.33 -11.98
N LEU A 89 -8.31 6.89 -10.85
CA LEU A 89 -9.21 7.55 -9.91
C LEU A 89 -9.84 8.76 -10.60
N ALA A 90 -11.17 8.88 -10.55
CA ALA A 90 -11.89 9.96 -11.23
C ALA A 90 -12.11 11.20 -10.35
N ASP A 91 -11.78 11.11 -9.07
CA ASP A 91 -11.96 12.14 -8.06
C ASP A 91 -10.61 12.78 -7.71
N ASP A 92 -10.46 14.07 -8.06
CA ASP A 92 -9.24 14.85 -7.81
C ASP A 92 -9.19 15.42 -6.37
N GLY A 93 -10.24 15.24 -5.57
CA GLY A 93 -10.32 15.70 -4.18
C GLY A 93 -9.66 14.76 -3.16
N LEU A 94 -9.34 13.53 -3.56
CA LEU A 94 -8.72 12.53 -2.69
C LEU A 94 -7.18 12.63 -2.75
N ASP A 95 -6.50 12.61 -1.60
CA ASP A 95 -5.03 12.55 -1.53
C ASP A 95 -4.53 11.13 -1.88
N ALA A 96 -4.53 10.82 -3.17
CA ALA A 96 -4.12 9.52 -3.68
C ALA A 96 -2.60 9.44 -3.90
N ARG A 97 -2.00 8.36 -3.40
CA ARG A 97 -0.59 8.03 -3.60
C ARG A 97 -0.46 6.99 -4.68
N ARG A 98 0.28 7.31 -5.75
CA ARG A 98 0.54 6.42 -6.87
C ARG A 98 1.99 5.93 -6.85
N ILE A 99 2.17 4.62 -6.82
CA ILE A 99 3.47 3.95 -6.75
C ILE A 99 3.62 2.95 -7.89
N ARG A 100 4.84 2.79 -8.39
CA ARG A 100 5.23 1.66 -9.23
C ARG A 100 6.11 0.72 -8.41
N VAL A 101 5.88 -0.58 -8.55
CA VAL A 101 6.65 -1.63 -7.87
C VAL A 101 7.23 -2.54 -8.95
N ALA A 102 8.51 -2.41 -9.22
CA ALA A 102 9.23 -3.19 -10.22
C ALA A 102 9.38 -4.66 -9.79
N PRO A 103 9.70 -5.59 -10.72
CA PRO A 103 10.00 -6.98 -10.36
C PRO A 103 11.11 -7.07 -9.30
N GLY A 104 10.86 -7.79 -8.21
CA GLY A 104 11.78 -7.97 -7.09
C GLY A 104 11.88 -6.77 -6.14
N GLU A 105 11.04 -5.75 -6.30
CA GLU A 105 11.03 -4.55 -5.45
C GLU A 105 10.08 -4.71 -4.26
N GLU A 106 10.45 -4.08 -3.15
CA GLU A 106 9.60 -3.82 -2.00
C GLU A 106 9.55 -2.32 -1.74
N THR A 107 8.35 -1.77 -1.50
CA THR A 107 8.16 -0.35 -1.22
C THR A 107 7.12 -0.15 -0.14
N THR A 108 7.44 0.68 0.85
CA THR A 108 6.51 1.12 1.88
C THR A 108 6.12 2.58 1.65
N VAL A 109 4.83 2.88 1.77
CA VAL A 109 4.29 4.24 1.73
C VAL A 109 3.38 4.51 2.90
N THR A 110 3.20 5.79 3.21
CA THR A 110 2.11 6.26 4.05
C THR A 110 0.93 6.60 3.15
N VAL A 111 -0.27 6.12 3.50
CA VAL A 111 -1.51 6.50 2.83
C VAL A 111 -1.75 8.00 3.07
N GLY A 112 -2.38 8.68 2.10
CA GLY A 112 -2.70 10.12 2.21
C GLY A 112 -3.62 10.45 3.38
N THR A 113 -4.19 11.66 3.39
CA THR A 113 -5.11 12.12 4.46
C THR A 113 -6.08 11.02 4.90
N TRP A 114 -5.93 10.59 6.16
CA TRP A 114 -6.68 9.50 6.79
C TRP A 114 -7.11 9.95 8.19
N GLU A 115 -8.35 9.68 8.54
CA GLU A 115 -8.90 9.87 9.88
C GLU A 115 -9.29 8.53 10.52
N PRO A 116 -9.24 8.41 11.86
CA PRO A 116 -9.75 7.23 12.55
C PRO A 116 -11.20 6.91 12.16
N GLY A 117 -11.41 5.76 11.53
CA GLY A 117 -12.69 5.38 10.93
C GLY A 117 -12.59 5.10 9.43
N ASP A 118 -11.66 5.76 8.75
CA ASP A 118 -11.49 5.64 7.30
C ASP A 118 -10.96 4.25 6.91
N VAL A 119 -11.32 3.84 5.69
CA VAL A 119 -10.82 2.63 5.04
C VAL A 119 -9.81 2.96 3.95
N THR A 120 -8.84 2.08 3.76
CA THR A 120 -7.84 2.22 2.71
C THR A 120 -8.29 1.48 1.45
N VAL A 121 -8.21 2.15 0.30
CA VAL A 121 -8.49 1.56 -1.02
C VAL A 121 -7.20 1.48 -1.83
N PHE A 122 -6.96 0.31 -2.41
CA PHE A 122 -5.86 0.06 -3.35
C PHE A 122 -6.41 -0.30 -4.72
N LEU A 123 -6.14 0.56 -5.72
CA LEU A 123 -6.30 0.23 -7.13
C LEU A 123 -4.99 -0.37 -7.63
N VAL A 124 -5.01 -1.62 -8.05
CA VAL A 124 -3.83 -2.37 -8.47
C VAL A 124 -3.92 -2.67 -9.95
N GLU A 125 -2.90 -2.26 -10.70
CA GLU A 125 -2.73 -2.50 -12.13
C GLU A 125 -1.47 -3.32 -12.38
N GLU A 126 -1.62 -4.48 -13.00
CA GLU A 126 -0.49 -5.26 -13.49
C GLU A 126 -0.07 -4.80 -14.90
N LEU A 127 1.14 -4.25 -15.08
CA LEU A 127 1.59 -3.69 -16.35
C LEU A 127 2.22 -4.77 -17.27
N ARG A 128 1.39 -5.54 -17.99
CA ARG A 128 1.83 -6.56 -18.99
C ARG A 128 1.73 -6.04 -20.43
N GLY A 129 2.54 -5.06 -20.79
CA GLY A 129 2.52 -4.51 -22.15
C GLY A 129 1.15 -3.91 -22.50
N ASN A 130 0.44 -4.50 -23.47
CA ASN A 130 -0.91 -4.04 -23.89
C ASN A 130 -2.05 -4.65 -23.08
N GLU A 131 -1.76 -5.64 -22.23
CA GLU A 131 -2.73 -6.20 -21.29
C GLU A 131 -2.43 -5.63 -19.90
N THR A 132 -3.45 -5.13 -19.23
CA THR A 132 -3.37 -4.79 -17.81
C THR A 132 -4.51 -5.52 -17.13
N VAL A 133 -4.26 -5.99 -15.91
CA VAL A 133 -5.32 -6.48 -15.04
C VAL A 133 -5.47 -5.44 -13.95
N ALA A 134 -6.59 -4.72 -13.99
CA ALA A 134 -6.96 -3.78 -12.95
C ALA A 134 -7.89 -4.48 -11.96
N ARG A 135 -7.57 -4.37 -10.67
CA ARG A 135 -8.43 -4.81 -9.57
C ARG A 135 -8.44 -3.79 -8.46
N ALA A 136 -9.52 -3.72 -7.72
CA ALA A 136 -9.60 -2.94 -6.49
C ALA A 136 -9.56 -3.83 -5.26
N ARG A 137 -8.90 -3.36 -4.21
CA ARG A 137 -8.91 -3.96 -2.88
C ARG A 137 -9.32 -2.89 -1.88
N ILE A 138 -10.32 -3.20 -1.05
CA ILE A 138 -10.80 -2.33 0.03
C ILE A 138 -10.37 -3.00 1.33
N GLU A 139 -9.53 -2.33 2.11
CA GLU A 139 -9.09 -2.79 3.42
C GLU A 139 -9.89 -2.08 4.51
N SER A 140 -10.84 -2.82 5.09
CA SER A 140 -11.65 -2.33 6.20
C SER A 140 -10.93 -2.59 7.52
N CYS A 141 -10.13 -1.62 7.94
CA CYS A 141 -9.40 -1.68 9.21
C CYS A 141 -9.55 -0.35 9.95
N PRO A 142 -10.75 0.13 10.32
CA PRO A 142 -10.97 1.53 10.77
C PRO A 142 -10.23 1.94 12.06
N GLN A 143 -9.46 1.03 12.67
CA GLN A 143 -8.72 1.27 13.90
C GLN A 143 -7.43 2.07 13.64
N ARG A 144 -6.79 2.51 14.73
CA ARG A 144 -5.52 3.26 14.68
C ARG A 144 -4.35 2.32 14.39
N GLN A 145 -3.20 2.88 13.99
CA GLN A 145 -1.94 2.14 13.76
C GLN A 145 -2.11 0.99 12.76
N GLN A 146 -2.67 1.30 11.59
CA GLN A 146 -2.91 0.31 10.56
C GLN A 146 -1.64 0.05 9.74
N GLU A 147 -1.37 -1.21 9.51
CA GLU A 147 -0.34 -1.66 8.58
C GLU A 147 -0.99 -2.57 7.54
N HIS A 148 -0.79 -2.27 6.27
CA HIS A 148 -1.25 -3.09 5.15
C HIS A 148 -0.04 -3.70 4.44
N GLY A 149 -0.20 -4.93 3.98
CA GLY A 149 0.77 -5.56 3.09
C GLY A 149 0.10 -6.20 1.89
N LEU A 150 0.64 -5.97 0.71
CA LEU A 150 0.22 -6.64 -0.52
C LEU A 150 1.45 -7.26 -1.18
N THR A 151 1.38 -8.56 -1.42
CA THR A 151 2.40 -9.30 -2.18
C THR A 151 1.83 -9.64 -3.56
N PHE A 152 2.55 -9.24 -4.61
CA PHE A 152 2.19 -9.52 -5.99
C PHE A 152 2.95 -10.73 -6.51
N GLU A 153 2.22 -11.70 -7.04
CA GLU A 153 2.74 -12.98 -7.51
C GLU A 153 2.30 -13.24 -8.94
N THR A 154 2.92 -14.21 -9.61
CA THR A 154 2.49 -14.56 -10.97
C THR A 154 1.09 -15.18 -10.94
N GLY A 155 0.14 -14.53 -11.60
CA GLY A 155 -1.25 -15.00 -11.68
C GLY A 155 -2.13 -14.65 -10.48
N GLY A 156 -1.63 -13.83 -9.56
CA GLY A 156 -2.40 -13.46 -8.37
C GLY A 156 -1.65 -12.53 -7.42
N GLY A 157 -2.06 -12.56 -6.16
CA GLY A 157 -1.35 -11.90 -5.09
C GLY A 157 -2.09 -12.08 -3.78
N SER A 158 -1.35 -12.03 -2.69
CA SER A 158 -1.85 -12.13 -1.33
C SER A 158 -1.80 -10.75 -0.66
N GLY A 159 -2.34 -10.64 0.55
CA GLY A 159 -2.08 -9.47 1.38
C GLY A 159 -2.75 -9.56 2.73
N TYR A 160 -2.27 -8.75 3.65
CA TYR A 160 -2.69 -8.71 5.04
C TYR A 160 -3.04 -7.27 5.43
N SER A 161 -3.81 -7.16 6.51
CA SER A 161 -4.04 -5.91 7.23
C SER A 161 -3.90 -6.22 8.72
N THR A 162 -3.01 -5.50 9.38
CA THR A 162 -2.86 -5.53 10.84
C THR A 162 -3.53 -4.28 11.39
N CYS A 163 -4.54 -4.50 12.23
CA CYS A 163 -5.21 -3.45 12.98
C CYS A 163 -4.76 -3.56 14.44
N ALA A 164 -4.32 -2.47 15.06
CA ALA A 164 -4.04 -2.50 16.50
C ALA A 164 -5.33 -2.82 17.26
N SER A 165 -5.34 -3.97 17.95
CA SER A 165 -6.44 -4.36 18.82
C SER A 165 -6.62 -3.36 19.96
N SER A 166 -7.86 -3.04 20.30
CA SER A 166 -8.25 -2.06 21.32
C SER A 166 -7.83 -2.40 22.77
N LEU A 167 -6.98 -3.40 22.99
CA LEU A 167 -6.68 -3.98 24.31
C LEU A 167 -5.22 -3.84 24.77
N ASP A 168 -4.29 -3.34 23.96
CA ASP A 168 -2.86 -3.24 24.35
C ASP A 168 -2.53 -2.06 25.31
N TRP A 169 -3.53 -1.30 25.78
CA TRP A 169 -3.33 -0.17 26.69
C TRP A 169 -3.72 -0.44 28.15
N LEU A 170 -4.23 -1.63 28.50
CA LEU A 170 -4.51 -1.97 29.90
C LEU A 170 -3.27 -2.62 30.55
N PRO A 171 -2.61 -1.97 31.53
CA PRO A 171 -1.64 -2.66 32.36
C PRO A 171 -2.38 -3.73 33.19
N SER A 172 -1.95 -4.99 33.05
CA SER A 172 -2.32 -6.10 33.93
C SER A 172 -1.86 -5.87 35.37
#